data_AF-A0A973UPR5-F1
#
_entry.id   AF-A0A973UPR5-F1
#
_cell.length_a   1.000
_cell.length_b   1.000
_cell.length_c   1.000
_cell.angle_alpha   90.00
_cell.angle_beta   90.00
_cell.angle_gamma   90.00
#
_symmetry.space_group_name_H-M   'P 1'
#
loop_
_entity.id
_entity.type
_entity.pdbx_description
1 polymer ?
#
loop_
_entity_poly.entity_id
_entity_poly.type
_entity_poly.pdbx_seq_one_letter_code
_entity_poly.pdbx_strand_id
1 'polypeptide(L)'
;MEPLGTIVAIAGGVVTLGGAGVMLTRFGRVITRTWRQVGELADDWRGEPDRPGVPGRPGVMERLAALEAGQAATNKELHPNGGSSLRDVVNRVETKLDDHLATHNAQQPVQVNVGMPAAPATS
;
A
#
# COMPACT_ATOMS: atom_id res chain seq x y z
N MET A 1 55.13 9.36 55.35
CA MET A 1 54.24 9.97 54.33
C MET A 1 54.52 9.33 52.98
N GLU A 2 53.68 8.52 52.34
CA GLU A 2 52.29 8.10 52.61
C GLU A 2 52.00 6.82 51.78
N PRO A 3 52.26 5.58 52.28
CA PRO A 3 51.96 4.35 51.53
C PRO A 3 50.46 4.19 51.21
N LEU A 4 49.60 4.83 52.02
CA LEU A 4 48.16 4.90 51.80
C LEU A 4 47.79 5.66 50.52
N GLY A 5 48.53 6.72 50.17
CA GLY A 5 48.26 7.52 48.97
C GLY A 5 48.47 6.73 47.67
N THR A 6 49.51 5.91 47.62
CA THR A 6 49.79 5.05 46.46
C THR A 6 48.74 3.96 46.27
N ILE A 7 48.28 3.35 47.38
CA ILE A 7 47.22 2.33 47.34
C ILE A 7 45.90 2.93 46.83
N VAL A 8 45.53 4.12 47.32
CA VAL A 8 44.32 4.82 46.86
C VAL A 8 44.42 5.20 45.38
N ALA A 9 45.58 5.66 44.91
CA ALA A 9 45.79 6.01 43.50
C ALA A 9 45.68 4.78 42.58
N ILE A 10 46.28 3.65 42.95
CA ILE A 10 46.18 2.40 42.19
C ILE A 10 44.73 1.89 42.19
N ALA A 11 44.06 1.88 43.35
CA ALA A 11 42.67 1.47 43.45
C ALA A 11 41.75 2.33 42.58
N GLY A 12 41.94 3.66 42.59
CA GLY A 12 41.22 4.59 41.72
C GLY A 12 41.46 4.31 40.24
N GLY A 13 42.71 4.06 39.84
CA GLY A 13 43.07 3.69 38.46
C GLY A 13 42.43 2.38 38.01
N VAL A 14 42.37 1.37 38.88
CA VAL A 14 41.71 0.09 38.57
C VAL A 14 40.21 0.28 38.39
N VAL A 15 39.57 1.10 39.22
CA VAL A 15 38.12 1.39 39.11
C VAL A 15 37.81 2.18 37.85
N THR A 16 38.62 3.18 37.48
CA THR A 16 38.37 3.97 36.27
C THR A 16 38.60 3.16 34.99
N LEU A 17 39.68 2.36 34.94
CA LEU A 17 39.94 1.47 33.80
C LEU A 17 38.90 0.35 33.70
N GLY A 18 38.52 -0.25 34.83
CA GLY A 18 37.46 -1.26 34.88
C GLY A 18 36.11 -0.70 34.44
N GLY A 19 35.73 0.46 34.95
CA GLY A 19 34.51 1.17 34.56
C GLY A 19 34.48 1.51 33.08
N ALA A 20 35.57 2.08 32.55
CA ALA A 20 35.71 2.39 31.13
C ALA A 20 35.64 1.14 30.25
N GLY A 21 36.26 0.04 30.67
CA GLY A 21 36.19 -1.25 29.97
C GLY A 21 34.76 -1.81 29.91
N VAL A 22 34.04 -1.79 31.04
CA VAL A 22 32.63 -2.22 31.08
C VAL A 22 31.76 -1.32 30.20
N MET A 23 31.98 0.00 30.22
CA MET A 23 31.27 0.95 29.38
C MET A 23 31.51 0.64 27.89
N LEU A 24 32.77 0.50 27.47
CA LEU A 24 33.15 0.17 26.09
C LEU A 24 32.54 -1.13 25.60
N THR A 25 32.57 -2.20 26.41
CA THR A 25 31.95 -3.48 26.03
C THR A 25 30.43 -3.39 25.91
N ARG A 26 29.76 -2.62 26.78
CA ARG A 26 28.31 -2.41 26.72
C ARG A 26 27.91 -1.61 25.49
N PHE A 27 28.58 -0.49 25.23
CA PHE A 27 28.33 0.32 24.05
C PHE A 27 28.68 -0.42 22.76
N GLY A 28 29.82 -1.11 22.71
CA GLY A 28 30.21 -1.93 21.56
C GLY A 28 29.17 -3.01 21.24
N ARG A 29 28.61 -3.66 22.26
CA ARG A 29 27.55 -4.68 22.05
C ARG A 29 26.24 -4.08 21.53
N VAL A 30 25.85 -2.89 21.97
CA VAL A 30 24.66 -2.19 21.45
C VAL A 30 24.90 -1.77 20.00
N ILE A 31 26.03 -1.11 19.74
CA ILE A 31 26.41 -0.61 18.42
C ILE A 31 26.45 -1.75 17.40
N THR A 32 27.13 -2.85 17.70
CA THR A 32 27.21 -4.01 16.80
C THR A 32 25.84 -4.62 16.50
N ARG A 33 24.92 -4.62 17.47
CA ARG A 33 23.55 -5.10 17.25
C ARG A 33 22.77 -4.16 16.32
N THR A 34 22.91 -2.85 16.50
CA THR A 34 22.29 -1.85 15.61
C THR A 34 22.84 -1.93 14.19
N TRP A 35 24.15 -2.09 14.02
CA TRP A 35 24.76 -2.22 12.69
C TRP A 35 24.26 -3.45 11.92
N ARG A 36 24.00 -4.57 12.59
CA ARG A 36 23.43 -5.76 11.93
C ARG A 36 22.03 -5.48 11.38
N GLN A 37 21.19 -4.79 12.14
CA GLN A 37 19.85 -4.40 11.69
C GLN A 37 19.90 -3.44 10.51
N VAL A 38 20.86 -2.51 10.50
CA VAL A 38 21.08 -1.60 9.36
C VAL A 38 21.53 -2.37 8.12
N GLY A 39 22.35 -3.41 8.28
CA GLY A 39 22.74 -4.30 7.19
C GLY A 39 21.54 -5.03 6.59
N GLU A 40 20.73 -5.68 7.43
CA GLU A 40 19.50 -6.36 6.99
C GLU A 40 18.55 -5.39 6.27
N LEU A 41 18.42 -4.17 6.77
CA LEU A 41 17.64 -3.12 6.09
C LEU A 41 18.25 -2.77 4.74
N ALA A 42 19.57 -2.53 4.66
CA ALA A 42 20.23 -2.20 3.41
C ALA A 42 20.07 -3.32 2.36
N ASP A 43 20.12 -4.57 2.79
CA ASP A 43 19.92 -5.74 1.93
C ASP A 43 18.46 -5.80 1.43
N ASP A 44 17.47 -5.56 2.30
CA ASP A 44 16.06 -5.48 1.88
C ASP A 44 15.79 -4.31 0.91
N TRP A 45 16.46 -3.17 1.12
CA TRP A 45 16.32 -2.01 0.24
C TRP A 45 16.93 -2.24 -1.14
N ARG A 46 18.11 -2.87 -1.20
CA ARG A 46 18.81 -3.18 -2.46
C ARG A 46 18.25 -4.41 -3.18
N GLY A 47 17.70 -5.34 -2.42
CA GLY A 47 17.37 -6.68 -2.90
C GLY A 47 18.56 -7.64 -2.82
N GLU A 48 18.26 -8.91 -2.99
CA GLU A 48 19.25 -9.99 -3.01
C GLU A 48 19.37 -10.52 -4.45
N PRO A 49 20.58 -10.67 -5.01
CA PRO A 49 20.76 -11.18 -6.35
C PRO A 49 20.34 -12.65 -6.50
N ASP A 50 20.09 -13.06 -7.74
CA ASP A 50 19.87 -14.47 -8.07
C ASP A 50 21.06 -15.33 -7.64
N ARG A 51 20.77 -16.49 -7.03
CA ARG A 51 21.77 -17.48 -6.65
C ARG A 51 21.38 -18.85 -7.22
N PRO A 52 22.34 -19.78 -7.44
CA PRO A 52 22.06 -21.05 -8.09
C PRO A 52 20.90 -21.80 -7.41
N GLY A 53 19.81 -22.01 -8.15
CA GLY A 53 18.61 -22.71 -7.67
C GLY A 53 17.65 -21.89 -6.79
N VAL A 54 17.92 -20.60 -6.53
CA VAL A 54 17.01 -19.72 -5.78
C VAL A 54 16.91 -18.35 -6.47
N PRO A 55 15.71 -17.93 -6.91
CA PRO A 55 15.53 -16.60 -7.47
C PRO A 55 15.84 -15.54 -6.41
N GLY A 56 16.44 -14.46 -6.86
CA GLY A 56 16.76 -13.27 -6.09
C GLY A 56 15.50 -12.62 -5.55
N ARG A 57 15.70 -11.79 -4.54
CA ARG A 57 14.61 -11.08 -3.87
C ARG A 57 14.63 -9.63 -4.36
N PRO A 58 13.54 -9.12 -4.96
CA PRO A 58 13.51 -7.76 -5.47
C PRO A 58 13.64 -6.75 -4.33
N GLY A 59 14.39 -5.69 -4.59
CA GLY A 59 14.58 -4.59 -3.66
C GLY A 59 13.30 -3.78 -3.45
N VAL A 60 13.30 -2.93 -2.43
CA VAL A 60 12.15 -2.07 -2.11
C VAL A 60 11.78 -1.17 -3.30
N MET A 61 12.77 -0.55 -3.96
CA MET A 61 12.49 0.39 -5.06
C MET A 61 11.85 -0.30 -6.27
N GLU A 62 12.25 -1.53 -6.57
CA GLU A 62 11.66 -2.32 -7.66
C GLU A 62 10.22 -2.71 -7.33
N ARG A 63 9.97 -3.11 -6.08
CA ARG A 63 8.62 -3.41 -5.60
C ARG A 63 7.72 -2.17 -5.61
N LEU A 64 8.24 -1.01 -5.21
CA LEU A 64 7.51 0.27 -5.28
C LEU A 64 7.18 0.64 -6.72
N ALA A 65 8.12 0.52 -7.65
CA ALA A 65 7.88 0.79 -9.06
C ALA A 65 6.77 -0.12 -9.63
N ALA A 66 6.77 -1.41 -9.26
CA ALA A 66 5.71 -2.34 -9.66
C ALA A 66 4.33 -1.95 -9.10
N LEU A 67 4.28 -1.48 -7.84
CA LEU A 67 3.05 -0.99 -7.21
C LEU A 67 2.56 0.30 -7.87
N GLU A 68 3.44 1.25 -8.13
CA GLU A 68 3.12 2.50 -8.82
C GLU A 68 2.58 2.24 -10.23
N ALA A 69 3.19 1.31 -10.96
CA ALA A 69 2.71 0.90 -12.28
C ALA A 69 1.30 0.28 -12.21
N GLY A 70 1.06 -0.62 -11.25
CA GLY A 70 -0.26 -1.21 -11.01
C GLY A 70 -1.31 -0.16 -10.62
N GLN A 71 -0.93 0.80 -9.77
CA GLN A 71 -1.78 1.92 -9.39
C GLN A 71 -2.09 2.81 -10.60
N ALA A 72 -1.11 3.13 -11.44
CA ALA A 72 -1.31 3.93 -12.64
C ALA A 72 -2.25 3.23 -13.63
N ALA A 73 -2.09 1.91 -13.83
CA ALA A 73 -2.98 1.12 -14.68
C ALA A 73 -4.42 1.13 -14.16
N THR A 74 -4.61 0.91 -12.85
CA THR A 74 -5.94 0.94 -12.22
C THR A 74 -6.56 2.33 -12.34
N ASN A 75 -5.78 3.37 -12.08
CA ASN A 75 -6.23 4.75 -12.14
C ASN A 75 -6.70 5.13 -13.56
N LYS A 76 -5.99 4.64 -14.59
CA LYS A 76 -6.36 4.82 -16.00
C LYS A 76 -7.73 4.21 -16.33
N GLU A 77 -8.06 3.06 -15.77
CA GLU A 77 -9.34 2.38 -16.00
C GLU A 77 -10.52 3.05 -15.29
N LEU A 78 -10.26 3.72 -14.16
CA LEU A 78 -11.28 4.37 -13.34
C LEU A 78 -11.61 5.81 -13.76
N HIS A 79 -10.86 6.37 -14.70
CA HIS A 79 -11.11 7.70 -15.26
C HIS A 79 -11.55 7.63 -16.72
N PRO A 80 -12.31 8.62 -17.21
CA PRO A 80 -12.60 8.72 -18.62
C PRO A 80 -11.31 8.85 -19.43
N ASN A 81 -11.16 8.00 -20.46
CA ASN A 81 -9.97 7.91 -21.30
C ASN A 81 -10.38 7.77 -22.77
N GLY A 82 -11.28 8.65 -23.23
CA GLY A 82 -11.64 8.73 -24.65
C GLY A 82 -12.37 7.49 -25.18
N GLY A 83 -12.99 6.68 -24.33
CA GLY A 83 -13.87 5.59 -24.75
C GLY A 83 -13.34 4.17 -24.56
N SER A 84 -12.10 4.00 -24.08
CA SER A 84 -11.48 2.67 -23.93
C SER A 84 -11.39 2.19 -22.49
N SER A 85 -11.64 3.05 -21.49
CA SER A 85 -11.60 2.63 -20.09
C SER A 85 -12.85 1.85 -19.70
N LEU A 86 -12.73 1.01 -18.68
CA LEU A 86 -13.89 0.33 -18.08
C LEU A 86 -14.99 1.33 -17.70
N ARG A 87 -14.62 2.49 -17.15
CA ARG A 87 -15.60 3.56 -16.83
C ARG A 87 -16.34 4.06 -18.08
N ASP A 88 -15.63 4.29 -19.17
CA ASP A 88 -16.24 4.75 -20.42
C ASP A 88 -17.18 3.70 -21.02
N VAL A 89 -16.82 2.41 -20.89
CA VAL A 89 -17.67 1.30 -21.31
C VAL A 89 -18.94 1.26 -20.45
N VAL A 90 -18.82 1.39 -19.12
CA VAL A 90 -19.98 1.44 -18.21
C VAL A 90 -20.90 2.61 -18.56
N ASN A 91 -20.37 3.84 -18.67
CA ASN A 91 -21.16 5.02 -19.03
C ASN A 91 -21.91 4.81 -20.36
N ARG A 92 -21.27 4.18 -21.35
CA ARG A 92 -21.90 3.89 -22.64
C ARG A 92 -23.04 2.89 -22.53
N VAL A 93 -22.88 1.88 -21.68
CA VAL A 93 -23.93 0.89 -21.41
C VAL A 93 -25.11 1.55 -20.70
N GLU A 94 -24.85 2.39 -19.70
CA GLU A 94 -25.88 3.17 -19.01
C GLU A 94 -26.68 4.04 -20.00
N THR A 95 -26.01 4.81 -20.86
CA THR A 95 -26.70 5.64 -21.86
C THR A 95 -27.55 4.81 -22.82
N LYS A 96 -27.03 3.68 -23.32
CA LYS A 96 -27.81 2.80 -24.21
C LYS A 96 -29.03 2.20 -23.51
N LEU A 97 -28.92 1.92 -22.22
CA LEU A 97 -30.02 1.39 -21.43
C LEU A 97 -31.12 2.44 -21.27
N ASP A 98 -30.76 3.68 -20.96
CA ASP A 98 -31.70 4.80 -20.86
C ASP A 98 -32.42 5.06 -22.19
N ASP A 99 -31.69 5.06 -23.30
CA ASP A 99 -32.27 5.20 -24.64
C ASP A 99 -33.28 4.08 -24.94
N HIS A 100 -32.91 2.83 -24.61
CA HIS A 100 -33.79 1.69 -24.83
C HIS A 100 -35.07 1.79 -24.00
N LEU A 101 -34.97 2.18 -22.73
CA LEU A 101 -36.11 2.39 -21.84
C LEU A 101 -37.03 3.52 -22.34
N ALA A 102 -36.45 4.63 -22.81
CA ALA A 102 -37.21 5.73 -23.40
C ALA A 102 -37.97 5.30 -24.65
N THR A 103 -37.33 4.51 -25.52
CA THR A 103 -37.95 3.99 -26.75
C THR A 103 -39.11 3.05 -26.42
N HIS A 104 -38.91 2.13 -25.48
CA HIS A 104 -39.94 1.17 -25.07
C HIS A 104 -41.14 1.84 -24.40
N ASN A 105 -40.91 2.88 -23.59
CA ASN A 105 -41.99 3.67 -22.97
C ASN A 105 -42.79 4.46 -24.03
N ALA A 106 -42.12 5.02 -25.05
CA ALA A 106 -42.80 5.71 -26.15
C ALA A 106 -43.65 4.78 -27.03
N GLN A 107 -43.30 3.49 -27.09
CA GLN A 107 -44.04 2.46 -27.84
C GLN A 107 -45.17 1.80 -27.06
N GLN A 108 -45.29 2.04 -25.75
CA GLN A 108 -46.45 1.68 -24.95
C GLN A 108 -47.35 2.91 -24.74
N PRO A 109 -48.23 3.28 -25.70
CA PRO A 109 -49.29 4.19 -25.37
C PRO A 109 -50.11 3.49 -24.29
N VAL A 110 -50.18 4.08 -23.10
CA VAL A 110 -51.11 3.66 -22.05
C VAL A 110 -52.50 3.71 -22.68
N GLN A 111 -53.00 2.56 -23.12
CA GLN A 111 -54.40 2.37 -23.46
C GLN A 111 -55.15 2.47 -22.13
N VAL A 112 -55.40 3.70 -21.68
CA VAL A 112 -56.39 3.94 -20.63
C VAL A 112 -57.71 3.56 -21.27
N ASN A 113 -58.09 2.30 -21.11
CA ASN A 113 -59.42 1.83 -21.46
C ASN A 113 -60.39 2.49 -20.47
N VAL A 114 -60.73 3.75 -20.74
CA VAL A 114 -61.87 4.42 -20.11
C VAL A 114 -63.10 3.80 -20.74
N GLY A 115 -63.44 2.60 -20.28
CA GLY A 115 -64.69 1.93 -20.62
C GLY A 115 -65.84 2.84 -20.19
N MET A 116 -66.34 3.63 -21.13
CA MET A 116 -67.52 4.45 -20.94
C MET A 116 -68.71 3.50 -20.74
N PRO A 117 -69.44 3.54 -19.61
CA PRO A 117 -70.58 2.66 -19.41
C PRO A 117 -71.64 2.99 -20.46
N ALA A 118 -72.04 1.98 -21.23
CA ALA A 118 -73.13 2.09 -22.20
C ALA A 118 -74.39 2.64 -21.52
N ALA A 119 -74.98 3.68 -22.10
CA ALA A 119 -76.22 4.27 -21.61
C ALA A 119 -77.35 3.21 -21.60
N PRO A 120 -78.21 3.17 -20.58
CA PRO A 120 -79.31 2.21 -20.53
C PRO A 120 -80.33 2.53 -21.63
N ALA A 121 -80.64 1.53 -22.45
CA ALA A 121 -81.72 1.62 -23.43
C ALA A 121 -83.06 1.81 -22.70
N THR A 122 -83.77 2.87 -23.06
CA THR A 122 -85.14 3.15 -22.62
C THR A 122 -86.10 2.18 -23.32
N SER A 123 -86.84 1.39 -22.52
CA SER A 123 -88.07 0.71 -22.93
C SER A 123 -89.29 1.56 -22.61
#